data_AF-A0A920JDU4-F1
#
_entry.id   AF-A0A920JDU4-F1
#
_cell.length_a   1.000
_cell.length_b   1.000
_cell.length_c   1.000
_cell.angle_alpha   90.00
_cell.angle_beta   90.00
_cell.angle_gamma   90.00
#
_symmetry.space_group_name_H-M   'P 1'
#
loop_
_entity.id
_entity.type
_entity.pdbx_description
1 polymer ?
#
loop_
_entity_poly.entity_id
_entity_poly.type
_entity_poly.pdbx_seq_one_letter_code
_entity_poly.pdbx_strand_id
1 'polypeptide(L)'
;MESPDLIDDLIDALENIDKDLIEQSFREDEEVTFETSKGESSGKVSVILSMMIFHATEHRAQIVAALDKNNERSINLDEYSIFGYLRDNN
;
A
#
# COMPACT_ATOMS: atom_id res chain seq x y z
N MET A 1 4.37 4.82 26.13
CA MET A 1 2.90 4.66 26.15
C MET A 1 2.46 5.05 24.76
N GLU A 2 1.88 4.12 24.00
CA GLU A 2 1.23 4.50 22.74
C GLU A 2 0.13 5.52 23.04
N SER A 3 0.07 6.58 22.24
CA SER A 3 -0.97 7.59 22.35
C SER A 3 -2.33 6.92 22.12
N PRO A 4 -3.38 7.23 22.91
CA PRO A 4 -4.73 6.71 22.66
C PRO A 4 -5.22 6.93 21.22
N ASP A 5 -4.69 7.96 20.56
CA ASP A 5 -5.09 8.39 19.22
C ASP A 5 -4.15 7.86 18.11
N LEU A 6 -3.16 7.01 18.45
CA LEU A 6 -2.14 6.57 17.49
C LEU A 6 -2.74 5.84 16.27
N ILE A 7 -3.78 5.02 16.49
CA ILE A 7 -4.43 4.30 15.40
C ILE A 7 -5.15 5.28 14.47
N ASP A 8 -5.83 6.28 15.02
CA ASP A 8 -6.55 7.29 14.25
C ASP A 8 -5.57 8.15 13.46
N ASP A 9 -4.47 8.59 14.08
CA ASP A 9 -3.38 9.32 13.41
C ASP A 9 -2.78 8.52 12.23
N LEU A 10 -2.63 7.19 12.41
CA LEU A 10 -2.12 6.31 11.35
C LEU A 10 -3.13 6.11 10.21
N ILE A 11 -4.43 6.05 10.53
CA ILE A 11 -5.49 5.99 9.52
C ILE A 11 -5.53 7.28 8.70
N ASP A 12 -5.47 8.43 9.35
CA ASP A 12 -5.44 9.74 8.69
C ASP A 12 -4.19 9.90 7.80
N ALA A 13 -3.03 9.45 8.29
CA ALA A 13 -1.80 9.45 7.50
C ALA A 13 -1.92 8.54 6.27
N LEU A 14 -2.53 7.36 6.43
CA LEU A 14 -2.73 6.42 5.34
C LEU A 14 -3.66 6.99 4.26
N GLU A 15 -4.76 7.63 4.65
CA GLU A 15 -5.71 8.26 3.71
C GLU A 15 -5.03 9.35 2.88
N ASN A 16 -4.21 10.19 3.51
CA ASN A 16 -3.47 11.25 2.81
C ASN A 16 -2.45 10.66 1.81
N ILE A 17 -1.72 9.61 2.21
CA ILE A 17 -0.77 8.92 1.32
C ILE A 17 -1.49 8.29 0.13
N ASP A 18 -2.62 7.61 0.36
CA ASP A 18 -3.40 6.97 -0.70
C ASP A 18 -3.91 8.00 -1.71
N LYS A 19 -4.38 9.16 -1.24
CA LYS A 19 -4.78 10.27 -2.12
C LYS A 19 -3.62 10.75 -2.99
N ASP A 20 -2.45 11.01 -2.39
CA ASP A 20 -1.28 11.48 -3.12
C ASP A 20 -0.80 10.45 -4.16
N LEU A 21 -0.84 9.15 -3.83
CA LEU A 21 -0.48 8.06 -4.76
C LEU A 21 -1.43 7.98 -5.95
N ILE A 22 -2.74 8.17 -5.72
CA ILE A 22 -3.73 8.23 -6.80
C ILE A 22 -3.43 9.41 -7.73
N GLU A 23 -3.09 10.58 -7.19
CA GLU A 23 -2.70 11.73 -8.00
C GLU A 23 -1.45 11.44 -8.84
N GLN A 24 -0.44 10.77 -8.28
CA GLN A 24 0.76 10.36 -9.03
C GLN A 24 0.47 9.33 -10.14
N SER A 25 -0.63 8.57 -10.05
CA SER A 25 -0.99 7.58 -11.08
C SER A 25 -1.34 8.22 -12.43
N PHE A 26 -1.68 9.51 -12.46
CA PHE A 26 -1.97 10.26 -13.68
C PHE A 26 -0.73 10.93 -14.30
N ARG A 27 0.44 10.81 -13.66
CA ARG A 27 1.70 11.37 -14.16
C ARG A 27 2.22 10.54 -15.33
N GLU A 28 3.00 11.17 -16.21
CA GLU A 28 3.74 10.45 -17.25
C GLU A 28 4.71 9.43 -16.65
N ASP A 29 4.92 8.30 -17.34
CA ASP A 29 5.84 7.25 -16.90
C ASP A 29 7.31 7.60 -17.21
N GLU A 30 7.75 8.69 -16.60
CA GLU A 30 9.12 9.19 -16.68
C GLU A 30 10.03 8.50 -15.66
N GLU A 31 11.34 8.66 -15.85
CA GLU A 31 12.32 8.23 -14.85
C GLU A 31 12.47 9.34 -13.81
N VAL A 32 12.35 8.98 -12.53
CA VAL A 32 12.48 9.90 -11.40
C VAL A 32 13.63 9.47 -10.50
N THR A 33 14.42 10.45 -10.07
CA THR A 33 15.51 10.27 -9.11
C THR A 33 15.02 10.67 -7.72
N PHE A 34 15.31 9.85 -6.72
CA PHE A 34 14.88 10.03 -5.35
C PHE A 34 15.95 9.54 -4.37
N GLU A 35 15.93 10.09 -3.16
CA GLU A 35 16.88 9.72 -2.11
C GLU A 35 16.29 8.63 -1.21
N THR A 36 17.11 7.63 -0.90
CA THR A 36 16.77 6.53 0.00
C THR A 36 17.76 6.50 1.17
N SER A 37 17.46 5.69 2.19
CA SER A 37 18.41 5.43 3.28
C SER A 37 19.73 4.79 2.81
N LYS A 38 19.79 4.27 1.58
CA LYS A 38 20.99 3.67 0.96
C LYS A 38 21.68 4.61 -0.04
N GLY A 39 21.21 5.85 -0.16
CA GLY A 39 21.68 6.84 -1.13
C GLY A 39 20.68 7.10 -2.26
N GLU A 40 21.14 7.82 -3.29
CA GLU A 40 20.35 8.17 -4.46
C GLU A 40 19.96 6.92 -5.29
N SER A 41 18.71 6.89 -5.75
CA SER A 41 18.17 5.85 -6.60
C SER A 41 17.31 6.47 -7.70
N SER A 42 17.07 5.71 -8.77
CA SER A 42 16.17 6.11 -9.85
C SER A 42 15.22 4.98 -10.23
N GLY A 43 14.06 5.34 -10.75
CA GLY A 43 13.08 4.37 -11.23
C GLY A 43 11.98 5.02 -12.04
N LYS A 44 11.28 4.19 -12.82
CA LYS A 44 10.07 4.60 -13.54
C LYS A 44 8.93 4.84 -12.55
N VAL A 45 8.11 5.86 -12.79
CA VAL A 45 6.93 6.18 -11.97
C VAL A 45 6.03 4.94 -11.84
N SER A 46 5.75 4.24 -12.95
CA SER A 46 4.93 3.03 -12.96
C SER A 46 5.49 1.90 -12.08
N VAL A 47 6.81 1.72 -12.09
CA VAL A 47 7.50 0.70 -11.28
C VAL A 47 7.43 1.05 -9.81
N ILE A 48 7.67 2.31 -9.45
CA ILE A 48 7.60 2.78 -8.07
C ILE A 48 6.17 2.61 -7.52
N LEU A 49 5.16 3.08 -8.24
CA LEU A 49 3.75 2.93 -7.84
C LEU A 49 3.35 1.47 -7.71
N SER A 50 3.76 0.61 -8.65
CA SER A 50 3.50 -0.84 -8.56
C SER A 50 4.14 -1.45 -7.33
N MET A 51 5.39 -1.09 -7.03
CA MET A 51 6.11 -1.58 -5.85
C MET A 51 5.41 -1.18 -4.55
N MET A 52 4.90 0.06 -4.48
CA MET A 52 4.13 0.54 -3.31
C MET A 52 2.87 -0.30 -3.08
N ILE A 53 2.11 -0.60 -4.14
CA ILE A 53 0.90 -1.45 -4.06
C ILE A 53 1.26 -2.87 -3.57
N PHE A 54 2.31 -3.47 -4.13
CA PHE A 54 2.75 -4.81 -3.72
C PHE A 54 3.22 -4.83 -2.27
N HIS A 55 4.01 -3.84 -1.86
CA HIS A 55 4.55 -3.75 -0.50
C HIS A 55 3.44 -3.54 0.55
N ALA A 56 2.46 -2.68 0.28
CA ALA A 56 1.30 -2.49 1.15
C ALA A 56 0.47 -3.78 1.27
N THR A 57 0.28 -4.49 0.15
CA THR A 57 -0.44 -5.78 0.13
C THR A 57 0.28 -6.84 0.97
N GLU A 58 1.61 -6.93 0.87
CA GLU A 58 2.42 -7.83 1.67
C GLU A 58 2.23 -7.57 3.17
N HIS A 59 2.29 -6.31 3.60
CA HIS A 59 2.10 -5.96 5.01
C HIS A 59 0.68 -6.22 5.51
N ARG A 60 -0.35 -5.96 4.69
CA ARG A 60 -1.74 -6.33 5.04
C ARG A 60 -1.89 -7.83 5.25
N ALA A 61 -1.26 -8.66 4.40
CA ALA A 61 -1.26 -10.11 4.57
C ALA A 61 -0.54 -10.55 5.86
N GLN A 62 0.58 -9.91 6.21
CA GLN A 62 1.28 -10.16 7.47
C GLN A 62 0.41 -9.82 8.70
N ILE A 63 -0.31 -8.70 8.67
CA ILE A 63 -1.24 -8.29 9.74
C ILE A 63 -2.38 -9.31 9.89
N VAL A 64 -3.00 -9.71 8.79
CA VAL A 64 -4.10 -10.70 8.82
C VAL A 64 -3.62 -12.06 9.32
N ALA A 65 -2.43 -12.50 8.93
CA ALA A 65 -1.83 -13.72 9.47
C ALA A 65 -1.57 -13.62 10.99
N ALA A 66 -1.17 -12.46 11.49
CA ALA A 66 -1.01 -12.22 12.92
C ALA A 66 -2.35 -12.24 13.67
N LEU A 67 -3.41 -11.68 13.09
CA LEU A 67 -4.76 -11.72 13.64
C LEU A 67 -5.32 -13.15 13.68
N ASP A 68 -5.18 -13.92 12.59
CA ASP A 68 -5.63 -15.31 12.51
C ASP A 68 -4.94 -16.19 13.57
N LYS A 69 -3.63 -15.99 13.79
CA LYS A 69 -2.89 -16.65 14.87
C LYS A 69 -3.46 -16.36 16.27
N ASN A 70 -4.15 -15.24 16.45
CA ASN A 70 -4.82 -14.85 17.68
C ASN A 70 -6.34 -15.16 17.67
N ASN A 71 -6.80 -16.01 16.74
CA ASN A 71 -8.20 -16.40 16.53
C ASN A 71 -9.14 -15.26 16.11
N GLU A 72 -8.60 -14.18 15.56
CA GLU A 72 -9.38 -13.10 14.94
C GLU A 72 -9.43 -13.32 13.42
N ARG A 73 -10.62 -13.62 12.89
CA ARG A 73 -10.84 -14.01 11.47
C ARG A 73 -11.87 -13.13 10.76
N SER A 74 -12.31 -12.03 11.37
CA SER A 74 -13.27 -11.12 10.76
C SER A 74 -12.73 -10.41 9.51
N ILE A 75 -11.42 -10.32 9.36
CA ILE A 75 -10.75 -9.77 8.18
C ILE A 75 -10.22 -10.93 7.33
N ASN A 76 -10.74 -11.07 6.11
CA ASN A 76 -10.31 -12.07 5.14
C ASN A 76 -9.85 -11.40 3.83
N LEU A 77 -8.60 -11.65 3.43
CA LEU A 77 -8.03 -11.12 2.19
C LEU A 77 -8.20 -12.06 1.00
N ASP A 78 -8.64 -13.31 1.19
CA ASP A 78 -8.83 -14.29 0.10
C ASP A 78 -9.90 -13.85 -0.91
N GLU A 79 -10.82 -12.98 -0.48
CA GLU A 79 -11.87 -12.41 -1.33
C GLU A 79 -11.38 -11.21 -2.16
N TYR A 80 -10.21 -10.65 -1.83
CA TYR A 80 -9.63 -9.50 -2.51
C TYR A 80 -8.56 -9.94 -3.51
N SER A 81 -8.81 -9.67 -4.79
CA SER A 81 -7.81 -9.87 -5.85
C SER A 81 -7.18 -8.54 -6.24
N ILE A 82 -5.86 -8.45 -6.22
CA ILE A 82 -5.10 -7.33 -6.80
C ILE A 82 -5.35 -7.18 -8.33
N PHE A 83 -5.83 -8.24 -8.97
CA PHE A 83 -6.25 -8.26 -10.37
C PHE A 83 -7.78 -8.18 -10.52
N GLY A 84 -8.51 -7.84 -9.46
CA GLY A 84 -9.98 -7.75 -9.47
C GLY A 84 -10.51 -6.79 -10.53
N TYR A 85 -9.75 -5.72 -10.84
CA TYR A 85 -10.09 -4.79 -11.92
C TYR A 85 -10.08 -5.41 -13.33
N LEU A 86 -9.42 -6.57 -13.51
CA LEU A 86 -9.46 -7.32 -14.77
C LEU A 86 -10.75 -8.16 -14.92
N ARG A 87 -11.49 -8.38 -13.83
CA ARG A 87 -12.69 -9.23 -13.82
C ARG A 87 -13.93 -8.53 -14.38
N ASP A 88 -13.97 -7.20 -14.42
CA ASP A 88 -15.16 -6.42 -14.83
C ASP A 88 -15.18 -6.05 -16.35
N ASN A 89 -14.32 -6.66 -17.17
CA ASN A 89 -14.30 -6.47 -18.63
C ASN A 89 -14.93 -7.63 -19.42
N ASN A 90 -16.13 -8.08 -19.03
CA ASN A 90 -16.98 -8.98 -19.83
C ASN A 90 -18.44 -8.56 -19.79
#